data_AF-A0A3N8KJB2-F1
#
_entry.id   AF-A0A3N8KJB2-F1
#
_cell.length_a   1.000
_cell.length_b   1.000
_cell.length_c   1.000
_cell.angle_alpha   90.00
_cell.angle_beta   90.00
_cell.angle_gamma   90.00
#
_symmetry.space_group_name_H-M   'P 1'
#
loop_
_entity.id
_entity.type
_entity.pdbx_description
1 polymer ?
#
loop_
_entity_poly.entity_id
_entity_poly.type
_entity_poly.pdbx_seq_one_letter_code
_entity_poly.pdbx_strand_id
1 'polypeptide(L)'
;MFIKLQAQCAIISDDLTVAGFPSMAGEVARLAGIACDQATLAADRRAALLRLEDMTKIRWLGDLNTAHIPYLSNNAWWDKLEQLRQAANGALSTMNEE
;
A
#
# COMPACT_ATOMS: atom_id res chain seq x y z
N MET A 1 11.48 -1.72 -9.59
CA MET A 1 10.06 -1.37 -9.39
C MET A 1 9.57 -1.76 -8.01
N PHE A 2 9.76 -3.02 -7.60
CA PHE A 2 9.43 -3.54 -6.27
C PHE A 2 10.07 -2.78 -5.09
N ILE A 3 11.28 -2.22 -5.26
CA ILE A 3 11.94 -1.35 -4.24
C ILE A 3 11.09 -0.12 -3.90
N LYS A 4 10.47 0.52 -4.91
CA LYS A 4 9.60 1.69 -4.69
C LYS A 4 8.32 1.28 -3.98
N LEU A 5 7.71 0.15 -4.37
CA LEU A 5 6.54 -0.40 -3.71
C LEU A 5 6.81 -0.69 -2.23
N GLN A 6 7.93 -1.35 -1.93
CA GLN A 6 8.33 -1.70 -0.57
C GLN A 6 8.56 -0.45 0.30
N ALA A 7 9.22 0.58 -0.24
CA ALA A 7 9.42 1.85 0.47
C ALA A 7 8.09 2.56 0.78
N GLN A 8 7.17 2.62 -0.19
CA GLN A 8 5.86 3.26 0.02
C GLN A 8 4.99 2.49 1.03
N CYS A 9 5.02 1.15 0.96
CA CYS A 9 4.32 0.31 1.93
C CYS A 9 4.89 0.48 3.35
N ALA A 10 6.21 0.65 3.51
CA ALA A 10 6.83 0.92 4.80
C ALA A 10 6.38 2.26 5.39
N ILE A 11 6.42 3.34 4.58
CA ILE A 11 5.96 4.68 5.01
C ILE A 11 4.49 4.63 5.46
N ILE A 12 3.63 4.00 4.66
CA ILE A 12 2.19 3.87 4.97
C ILE A 12 1.97 3.00 6.20
N SER A 13 2.70 1.89 6.35
CA SER A 13 2.63 1.02 7.53
C SER A 13 3.02 1.77 8.80
N ASP A 14 4.08 2.58 8.75
CA ASP A 14 4.52 3.39 9.89
C ASP A 14 3.48 4.47 10.22
N ASP A 15 2.97 5.20 9.22
CA ASP A 15 1.93 6.22 9.42
C ASP A 15 0.66 5.62 10.05
N LEU A 16 0.23 4.42 9.60
CA LEU A 16 -0.91 3.70 10.15
C LEU A 16 -0.67 3.21 11.57
N THR A 17 0.55 2.76 11.87
CA THR A 17 0.92 2.34 13.22
C THR A 17 0.84 3.51 14.19
N VAL A 18 1.39 4.66 13.81
CA VAL A 18 1.34 5.90 14.60
C VAL A 18 -0.09 6.42 14.75
N ALA A 19 -0.93 6.27 13.72
CA ALA A 19 -2.33 6.66 13.74
C ALA A 19 -3.25 5.70 14.54
N GLY A 20 -2.72 4.60 15.09
CA GLY A 20 -3.50 3.65 15.89
C GLY A 20 -4.22 2.57 15.09
N PHE A 21 -3.78 2.29 13.86
CA PHE A 21 -4.31 1.25 12.97
C PHE A 21 -3.30 0.12 12.69
N PRO A 22 -2.75 -0.55 13.72
CA PRO A 22 -1.67 -1.53 13.56
C PRO A 22 -2.10 -2.76 12.75
N SER A 23 -3.38 -3.13 12.74
CA SER A 23 -3.89 -4.22 11.90
C SER A 23 -3.79 -3.89 10.41
N MET A 24 -4.09 -2.65 10.02
CA MET A 24 -3.94 -2.19 8.64
C MET A 24 -2.46 -2.06 8.26
N ALA A 25 -1.64 -1.53 9.16
CA ALA A 25 -0.19 -1.49 8.97
C ALA A 25 0.40 -2.89 8.71
N GLY A 26 0.01 -3.87 9.53
CA GLY A 26 0.41 -5.26 9.35
C GLY A 26 -0.07 -5.86 8.02
N GLU A 27 -1.30 -5.55 7.58
CA GLU A 27 -1.81 -6.02 6.29
C GLU A 27 -1.01 -5.43 5.11
N VAL A 28 -0.67 -4.14 5.15
CA VAL A 28 0.17 -3.48 4.13
C VAL A 28 1.56 -4.12 4.07
N ALA A 29 2.22 -4.26 5.21
CA ALA A 29 3.56 -4.84 5.29
C ALA A 29 3.56 -6.29 4.77
N ARG A 30 2.53 -7.07 5.12
CA ARG A 30 2.36 -8.45 4.64
C ARG A 30 2.15 -8.50 3.12
N LEU A 31 1.25 -7.68 2.58
CA LEU A 31 0.98 -7.64 1.13
C LEU A 31 2.21 -7.17 0.35
N ALA A 32 2.97 -6.21 0.87
CA ALA A 32 4.24 -5.78 0.29
C ALA A 32 5.27 -6.93 0.26
N GLY A 33 5.36 -7.69 1.35
CA GLY A 33 6.22 -8.88 1.42
C GLY A 33 5.86 -9.91 0.35
N ILE A 34 4.58 -10.23 0.22
CA ILE A 34 4.07 -11.17 -0.80
C ILE A 34 4.35 -10.65 -2.20
N ALA A 35 4.09 -9.37 -2.49
CA ALA A 35 4.29 -8.78 -3.81
C ALA A 35 5.77 -8.77 -4.25
N CYS A 36 6.68 -8.51 -3.31
CA CYS A 36 8.12 -8.40 -3.55
C CYS A 36 8.88 -9.74 -3.52
N ASP A 37 8.30 -10.77 -2.90
CA ASP A 37 8.95 -12.08 -2.82
C ASP A 37 8.90 -12.83 -4.15
N GLN A 38 10.06 -13.05 -4.76
CA GLN A 38 10.18 -13.80 -6.01
C GLN A 38 9.94 -15.30 -5.86
N ALA A 39 10.02 -15.84 -4.64
CA ALA A 39 9.70 -17.24 -4.37
C ALA A 39 8.19 -17.50 -4.32
N THR A 40 7.39 -16.44 -4.18
CA THR A 40 5.93 -16.51 -4.19
C THR A 40 5.39 -16.64 -5.62
N LEU A 41 4.32 -17.42 -5.79
CA LEU A 41 3.66 -17.61 -7.10
C LEU A 41 3.22 -16.28 -7.70
N ALA A 42 3.37 -16.14 -9.03
CA ALA A 42 2.98 -14.92 -9.75
C ALA A 42 1.49 -14.54 -9.53
N ALA A 43 0.61 -15.54 -9.41
CA ALA A 43 -0.81 -15.30 -9.10
C ALA A 43 -1.02 -14.63 -7.73
N ASP A 44 -0.28 -15.07 -6.70
CA ASP A 44 -0.37 -14.53 -5.34
C ASP A 44 0.26 -13.14 -5.24
N ARG A 45 1.39 -12.93 -5.93
CA ARG A 45 2.04 -11.62 -6.08
C ARG A 45 1.09 -10.61 -6.73
N ARG A 46 0.41 -11.01 -7.80
CA ARG A 46 -0.59 -10.19 -8.50
C ARG A 46 -1.79 -9.88 -7.60
N ALA A 47 -2.30 -10.88 -6.89
CA ALA A 47 -3.41 -10.70 -5.94
C ALA A 47 -3.03 -9.71 -4.82
N ALA A 48 -1.79 -9.77 -4.32
CA ALA A 48 -1.31 -8.83 -3.31
C ALA A 48 -1.22 -7.39 -3.85
N LEU A 49 -0.75 -7.21 -5.08
CA LEU A 49 -0.69 -5.90 -5.73
C LEU A 49 -2.08 -5.30 -5.99
N LEU A 50 -3.04 -6.10 -6.47
CA LEU A 50 -4.43 -5.66 -6.65
C LEU A 50 -5.06 -5.25 -5.32
N ARG A 51 -4.75 -5.97 -4.25
CA ARG A 51 -5.26 -5.63 -2.91
C ARG A 51 -4.64 -4.35 -2.37
N LEU A 52 -3.35 -4.12 -2.59
CA LEU A 52 -2.69 -2.84 -2.27
C LEU A 52 -3.31 -1.68 -3.07
N GLU A 53 -3.59 -1.89 -4.35
CA GLU A 53 -4.27 -0.90 -5.18
C GLU A 53 -5.68 -0.58 -4.63
N ASP A 54 -6.47 -1.60 -4.30
CA ASP A 54 -7.80 -1.43 -3.71
C ASP A 54 -7.77 -0.72 -2.35
N MET A 55 -6.73 -0.95 -1.56
CA MET A 55 -6.52 -0.25 -0.29
C MET A 55 -6.26 1.25 -0.46
N THR A 56 -5.78 1.70 -1.63
CA THR A 56 -5.67 3.14 -1.92
C THR A 56 -6.99 3.81 -2.29
N LYS A 57 -8.08 3.04 -2.45
CA LYS A 57 -9.42 3.54 -2.81
C LYS A 57 -10.21 3.97 -1.58
N ILE A 58 -11.30 4.70 -1.82
CA ILE A 58 -12.17 5.50 -0.90
C ILE A 58 -12.41 4.91 0.51
N ARG A 59 -12.34 3.59 0.70
CA ARG A 59 -12.63 2.94 1.98
C ARG A 59 -11.59 3.20 3.06
N TRP A 60 -10.30 3.23 2.72
CA TRP A 60 -9.26 3.66 3.66
C TRP A 60 -9.35 5.14 4.00
N LEU A 61 -10.00 5.92 3.14
CA LEU A 61 -10.08 7.37 3.24
C LEU A 61 -11.24 7.81 4.13
N GLY A 62 -12.33 7.04 4.21
CA GLY A 62 -13.47 7.35 5.08
C GLY A 62 -13.17 7.18 6.57
N ASP A 63 -12.48 6.09 6.92
CA ASP A 63 -12.22 5.71 8.31
C ASP A 63 -11.00 6.44 8.93
N LEU A 64 -9.99 6.80 8.12
CA LEU A 64 -8.78 7.50 8.59
C LEU A 64 -8.99 9.03 8.71
N ASN A 65 -9.77 9.62 7.81
CA ASN A 65 -9.96 11.07 7.66
C ASN A 65 -10.86 11.69 8.75
N THR A 66 -11.69 10.88 9.43
CA THR A 66 -12.66 11.40 10.42
C THR A 66 -12.19 11.30 11.87
N ALA A 67 -11.12 10.56 12.19
CA ALA A 67 -10.77 10.29 13.58
C ALA A 67 -9.31 10.58 14.00
N HIS A 68 -8.27 10.16 13.26
CA HIS A 68 -7.01 9.82 13.95
C HIS A 68 -5.67 10.17 13.26
N ILE A 69 -5.64 10.98 12.19
CA ILE A 69 -4.37 11.46 11.63
C ILE A 69 -4.24 13.00 11.69
N PRO A 70 -4.14 13.61 12.89
CA PRO A 70 -4.04 15.06 13.04
C PRO A 70 -2.73 15.67 12.50
N TYR A 71 -1.70 14.85 12.20
CA TYR A 71 -0.37 15.28 11.78
C TYR A 71 -0.11 15.20 10.26
N LEU A 72 -0.98 14.55 9.49
CA LEU A 72 -0.92 14.58 8.03
C LEU A 72 -1.99 15.56 7.53
N SER A 73 -1.54 16.63 6.87
CA SER A 73 -2.47 17.42 6.07
C SER A 73 -3.14 16.48 5.06
N ASN A 74 -4.44 16.66 4.85
CA ASN A 74 -5.26 15.81 3.98
C ASN A 74 -4.51 15.50 2.66
N ASN A 75 -3.93 16.53 2.04
CA ASN A 75 -3.16 16.44 0.79
C ASN A 75 -1.92 15.52 0.88
N ALA A 76 -1.16 15.54 1.97
CA ALA A 76 0.05 14.71 2.09
C ALA A 76 -0.29 13.22 2.21
N TRP A 77 -1.42 12.88 2.83
CA TRP A 77 -1.91 11.50 2.88
C TRP A 77 -2.37 11.02 1.50
N TRP A 78 -3.11 11.86 0.77
CA TRP A 78 -3.49 11.57 -0.62
C TRP A 78 -2.30 11.34 -1.53
N ASP A 79 -1.26 12.17 -1.42
CA ASP A 79 -0.06 12.03 -2.23
C ASP A 79 0.66 10.70 -1.96
N LYS A 80 0.71 10.24 -0.70
CA LYS A 80 1.30 8.94 -0.33
C LYS A 80 0.49 7.78 -0.88
N LEU A 81 -0.84 7.82 -0.77
CA LEU A 81 -1.72 6.80 -1.33
C LEU A 81 -1.63 6.74 -2.86
N GLU A 82 -1.55 7.90 -3.53
CA GLU A 82 -1.37 7.96 -4.97
C GLU A 82 -0.01 7.38 -5.39
N GLN A 83 1.07 7.66 -4.63
CA GLN A 83 2.38 7.04 -4.87
C GLN A 83 2.34 5.52 -4.71
N LEU A 84 1.63 5.00 -3.69
CA LEU A 84 1.42 3.56 -3.52
C LEU A 84 0.65 2.98 -4.71
N ARG A 85 -0.43 3.64 -5.14
CA ARG A 85 -1.25 3.21 -6.28
C ARG A 85 -0.43 3.13 -7.57
N GLN A 86 0.38 4.15 -7.83
CA GLN A 86 1.28 4.18 -9.00
C GLN A 86 2.35 3.09 -8.91
N ALA A 87 2.92 2.84 -7.74
CA ALA A 87 3.90 1.78 -7.55
C ALA A 87 3.30 0.37 -7.75
N ALA A 88 2.10 0.13 -7.24
CA ALA A 88 1.38 -1.13 -7.39
C ALA A 88 0.98 -1.39 -8.85
N ASN A 89 0.39 -0.39 -9.52
CA ASN A 89 0.04 -0.48 -10.94
C ASN A 89 1.27 -0.68 -11.82
N GLY A 90 2.36 0.02 -11.50
CA GLY A 90 3.63 -0.20 -12.18
C GLY A 90 4.08 -1.65 -12.08
N ALA A 91 4.12 -2.22 -10.88
CA ALA A 91 4.50 -3.60 -10.66
C ALA A 91 3.56 -4.60 -11.37
N LEU A 92 2.25 -4.30 -11.41
CA LEU A 92 1.26 -5.10 -12.15
C LEU A 92 1.51 -5.08 -13.66
N SER A 93 1.83 -3.92 -14.24
CA SER A 93 2.14 -3.82 -15.67
C SER A 93 3.34 -4.67 -16.05
N THR A 94 4.43 -4.59 -15.29
CA THR A 94 5.62 -5.43 -15.53
C THR A 94 5.30 -6.93 -15.45
N MET A 95 4.46 -7.35 -14.49
CA MET A 95 4.06 -8.76 -14.37
C MET A 95 3.10 -9.24 -15.47
N ASN A 96 2.44 -8.35 -16.22
CA ASN A 96 1.61 -8.72 -17.37
C ASN A 96 2.43 -8.81 -18.67
N GLU A 97 3.64 -8.25 -18.68
CA GLU A 97 4.59 -8.27 -19.79
C GLU A 97 5.58 -9.44 -19.70
N GLU A 98 5.63 -10.14 -18.55
CA GLU A 98 6.34 -11.42 -18.33
C GLU A 98 5.50 -12.63 -18.75
#